data_AF-A0A0J9U0N7-F1
#
_entry.id   AF-A0A0J9U0N7-F1
#
_cell.length_a   1.000
_cell.length_b   1.000
_cell.length_c   1.000
_cell.angle_alpha   90.00
_cell.angle_beta   90.00
_cell.angle_gamma   90.00
#
_symmetry.space_group_name_H-M   'P 1'
#
loop_
_entity.id
_entity.type
_entity.pdbx_description
1 polymer ?
#
loop_
_entity_poly.entity_id
_entity_poly.type
_entity_poly.pdbx_seq_one_letter_code
_entity_poly.pdbx_strand_id
1 'polypeptide(L)'
;REFTLLDLHKYSNHCNKIKVKYGIGHVKNLCKKVLKYLEQSTIWKENSTGYDECKLLNYWIYDKLASYYGNTDDMKIAFSALQLIWGYLVIDSSKNSYFNKCKPLFDELLNYDDWEKRKELYDYCINYDLISLTCPYFDEKCVEYCQYIEKT
;
A
#
# COMPACT_ATOMS: atom_id res chain seq x y z
N ARG A 1 7.51 11.63 0.91
CA ARG A 1 8.27 12.14 2.08
C ARG A 1 9.51 11.26 2.25
N GLU A 2 10.72 11.78 2.14
CA GLU A 2 11.94 11.02 2.46
C GLU A 2 12.05 10.86 3.98
N PHE A 3 12.42 9.66 4.44
CA PHE A 3 12.54 9.34 5.86
C PHE A 3 14.01 9.28 6.26
N THR A 4 14.37 9.84 7.42
CA THR A 4 15.73 9.74 7.93
C THR A 4 16.01 8.32 8.44
N LEU A 5 17.27 7.89 8.37
CA LEU A 5 17.71 6.56 8.85
C LEU A 5 17.43 6.37 10.35
N LEU A 6 17.50 7.46 11.13
CA LEU A 6 17.28 7.49 12.57
C LEU A 6 15.81 7.17 12.92
N ASP A 7 14.86 7.70 12.15
CA ASP A 7 13.43 7.46 12.36
C ASP A 7 13.05 5.99 12.19
N LEU A 8 13.79 5.24 11.37
CA LEU A 8 13.48 3.85 11.06
C LEU A 8 14.04 2.88 12.10
N HIS A 9 14.94 3.31 12.99
CA HIS A 9 15.59 2.44 13.96
C HIS A 9 14.58 1.80 14.93
N LYS A 10 13.59 2.57 15.41
CA LYS A 10 12.52 2.12 16.31
C LYS A 10 11.78 0.88 15.81
N TYR A 11 11.55 0.77 14.51
CA TYR A 11 10.80 -0.34 13.91
C TYR A 11 11.65 -1.61 13.70
N SER A 12 12.96 -1.54 13.92
CA SER A 12 13.88 -2.68 13.72
C SER A 12 13.52 -3.87 14.60
N ASN A 13 13.03 -3.66 15.83
CA ASN A 13 12.65 -4.75 16.74
C ASN A 13 11.53 -5.64 16.16
N HIS A 14 10.61 -5.06 15.40
CA HIS A 14 9.58 -5.81 14.69
C HIS A 14 10.17 -6.44 13.43
N CYS A 15 10.76 -5.62 12.56
CA CYS A 15 11.16 -6.02 11.22
C CYS A 15 12.37 -6.96 11.17
N ASN A 16 13.22 -7.00 12.20
CA ASN A 16 14.36 -7.92 12.24
C ASN A 16 13.94 -9.39 12.31
N LYS A 17 12.69 -9.67 12.70
CA LYS A 17 12.09 -11.01 12.74
C LYS A 17 11.77 -11.58 11.35
N ILE A 18 11.79 -10.75 10.29
CA ILE A 18 11.56 -11.19 8.92
C ILE A 18 12.62 -12.19 8.49
N LYS A 19 12.16 -13.33 7.98
CA LYS A 19 12.96 -14.37 7.35
C LYS A 19 12.47 -14.59 5.93
N VAL A 20 13.31 -14.27 4.95
CA VAL A 20 13.08 -14.49 3.52
C VAL A 20 14.38 -14.96 2.88
N LYS A 21 14.27 -15.76 1.80
CA LYS A 21 15.44 -16.34 1.12
C LYS A 21 16.25 -15.28 0.36
N TYR A 22 15.57 -14.36 -0.31
CA TYR A 22 16.18 -13.31 -1.13
C TYR A 22 15.66 -11.93 -0.71
N GLY A 23 16.46 -10.89 -0.95
CA GLY A 23 16.02 -9.51 -0.75
C GLY A 23 15.76 -9.09 0.70
N ILE A 24 16.28 -9.81 1.71
CA ILE A 24 15.98 -9.57 3.13
C ILE A 24 16.17 -8.11 3.56
N GLY A 25 17.22 -7.43 3.06
CA GLY A 25 17.45 -6.01 3.33
C GLY A 25 16.33 -5.11 2.82
N HIS A 26 15.87 -5.36 1.59
CA HIS A 26 14.76 -4.62 0.98
C HIS A 26 13.46 -4.85 1.74
N VAL A 27 13.14 -6.10 2.08
CA VAL A 27 11.90 -6.45 2.82
C VAL A 27 11.93 -5.85 4.23
N LYS A 28 13.06 -5.93 4.95
CA LYS A 28 13.21 -5.30 6.26
C LYS A 28 13.06 -3.79 6.20
N ASN A 29 13.62 -3.14 5.17
CA ASN A 29 13.47 -1.70 4.99
C ASN A 29 12.01 -1.32 4.67
N LEU A 30 11.35 -2.09 3.79
CA LEU A 30 9.95 -1.90 3.46
C LEU A 30 9.05 -2.05 4.69
N CYS A 31 9.27 -3.08 5.50
CA CYS A 31 8.61 -3.26 6.80
C CYS A 31 8.69 -2.02 7.67
N LYS A 32 9.89 -1.44 7.84
CA LYS A 32 10.07 -0.25 8.68
C LYS A 32 9.28 0.95 8.16
N LYS A 33 9.23 1.14 6.83
CA LYS A 33 8.43 2.20 6.19
C LYS A 33 6.94 1.99 6.42
N VAL A 34 6.45 0.75 6.26
CA VAL A 34 5.05 0.40 6.50
C VAL A 34 4.67 0.65 7.96
N LEU A 35 5.46 0.16 8.93
CA LEU A 35 5.16 0.38 10.34
C LEU A 35 5.19 1.87 10.71
N LYS A 36 6.13 2.65 10.18
CA LYS A 36 6.15 4.11 10.37
C LYS A 36 4.87 4.77 9.86
N TYR A 37 4.44 4.41 8.66
CA TYR A 37 3.21 4.93 8.07
C TYR A 37 1.99 4.55 8.92
N LEU A 38 1.86 3.28 9.32
CA LEU A 38 0.73 2.81 10.14
C LEU A 38 0.64 3.55 11.48
N GLU A 39 1.77 3.75 12.16
CA GLU A 39 1.83 4.49 13.42
C GLU A 39 1.38 5.96 13.27
N GLN A 40 1.60 6.56 12.09
CA GLN A 40 1.20 7.94 11.78
C GLN A 40 -0.21 8.06 11.17
N SER A 41 -0.74 6.97 10.63
CA SER A 41 -2.06 6.93 9.98
C SER A 41 -3.21 7.01 11.00
N THR A 42 -4.41 7.32 10.54
CA THR A 42 -5.63 7.29 11.36
C THR A 42 -6.13 5.85 11.54
N ILE A 43 -7.15 5.65 12.39
CA ILE A 43 -7.84 4.36 12.46
C ILE A 43 -8.43 4.08 11.07
N TRP A 44 -8.16 2.89 10.54
CA TRP A 44 -8.70 2.48 9.27
C TRP A 44 -10.19 2.17 9.42
N LYS A 45 -10.96 2.70 8.49
CA LYS A 45 -12.36 2.37 8.26
C LYS A 45 -12.47 1.99 6.80
N GLU A 46 -13.06 0.84 6.54
CA GLU A 46 -13.34 0.43 5.17
C GLU A 46 -14.17 1.52 4.49
N ASN A 47 -13.68 2.03 3.36
CA ASN A 47 -14.42 3.03 2.61
C ASN A 47 -15.25 2.34 1.53
N SER A 48 -16.57 2.53 1.61
CA SER A 48 -17.52 2.00 0.63
C SER A 48 -17.67 2.87 -0.62
N THR A 49 -17.07 4.07 -0.65
CA THR A 49 -17.28 5.06 -1.73
C THR A 49 -16.17 5.10 -2.79
N GLY A 50 -15.24 4.15 -2.80
CA GLY A 50 -14.24 3.96 -3.86
C GLY A 50 -12.79 4.16 -3.41
N TYR A 51 -12.49 5.28 -2.75
CA TYR A 51 -11.15 5.58 -2.23
C TYR A 51 -10.85 4.87 -0.91
N ASP A 52 -9.99 3.85 -0.93
CA ASP A 52 -9.54 3.12 0.25
C ASP A 52 -8.03 3.25 0.37
N GLU A 53 -7.61 4.08 1.32
CA GLU A 53 -6.19 4.31 1.65
C GLU A 53 -5.46 3.00 1.98
N CYS A 54 -6.16 2.01 2.53
CA CYS A 54 -5.58 0.71 2.82
C CYS A 54 -5.31 -0.12 1.57
N LYS A 55 -6.20 -0.06 0.57
CA LYS A 55 -5.96 -0.69 -0.73
C LYS A 55 -4.75 -0.05 -1.43
N LEU A 56 -4.67 1.28 -1.41
CA LEU A 56 -3.51 2.00 -1.96
C LEU A 56 -2.20 1.60 -1.28
N LEU A 57 -2.18 1.52 0.05
CA LEU A 57 -1.00 1.06 0.78
C LEU A 57 -0.59 -0.35 0.35
N ASN A 58 -1.54 -1.29 0.27
CA ASN A 58 -1.25 -2.65 -0.14
C ASN A 58 -0.71 -2.71 -1.57
N TYR A 59 -1.34 -2.05 -2.54
CA TYR A 59 -0.84 -1.98 -3.92
C TYR A 59 0.55 -1.35 -4.02
N TRP A 60 0.83 -0.31 -3.23
CA TRP A 60 2.16 0.29 -3.17
C TRP A 60 3.21 -0.67 -2.60
N ILE A 61 2.87 -1.46 -1.57
CA ILE A 61 3.76 -2.50 -1.03
C ILE A 61 4.04 -3.56 -2.10
N TYR A 62 3.01 -4.01 -2.83
CA TYR A 62 3.15 -5.00 -3.90
C TYR A 62 4.03 -4.50 -5.03
N ASP A 63 3.76 -3.30 -5.54
CA ASP A 63 4.58 -2.63 -6.55
C ASP A 63 6.06 -2.56 -6.14
N LYS A 64 6.33 -2.24 -4.86
CA LYS A 64 7.70 -2.24 -4.34
C LYS A 64 8.32 -3.62 -4.27
N LEU A 65 7.59 -4.63 -3.82
CA LEU A 65 8.10 -6.00 -3.81
C LEU A 65 8.35 -6.50 -5.24
N ALA A 66 7.43 -6.28 -6.17
CA ALA A 66 7.61 -6.62 -7.58
C ALA A 66 8.90 -5.99 -8.15
N SER A 67 9.23 -4.75 -7.76
CA SER A 67 10.48 -4.11 -8.18
C SER A 67 11.76 -4.76 -7.62
N TYR A 68 11.66 -5.57 -6.55
CA TYR A 68 12.78 -6.25 -5.90
C TYR A 68 12.94 -7.72 -6.32
N TYR A 69 11.90 -8.33 -6.87
CA TYR A 69 11.84 -9.77 -7.16
C TYR A 69 11.62 -10.01 -8.64
N GLY A 70 12.41 -10.90 -9.24
CA GLY A 70 12.25 -11.31 -10.64
C GLY A 70 11.21 -12.41 -10.87
N ASN A 71 10.56 -12.91 -9.81
CA ASN A 71 9.50 -13.91 -9.89
C ASN A 71 8.43 -13.68 -8.82
N THR A 72 7.21 -14.10 -9.14
CA THR A 72 6.01 -13.90 -8.33
C THR A 72 6.03 -14.71 -7.03
N ASP A 73 6.63 -15.90 -7.01
CA ASP A 73 6.61 -16.79 -5.83
C ASP A 73 7.45 -16.24 -4.69
N ASP A 74 8.68 -15.82 -4.97
CA ASP A 74 9.56 -15.18 -3.97
C ASP A 74 8.95 -13.85 -3.48
N MET A 75 8.28 -13.12 -4.37
CA MET A 75 7.53 -11.90 -4.03
C MET A 75 6.38 -12.21 -3.06
N LYS A 76 5.57 -13.24 -3.35
CA LYS A 76 4.46 -13.69 -2.49
C LYS A 76 4.99 -14.11 -1.11
N ILE A 77 6.08 -14.86 -1.05
CA ILE A 77 6.75 -15.25 0.21
C ILE A 77 7.22 -14.02 0.99
N ALA A 78 7.83 -13.04 0.32
CA ALA A 78 8.28 -11.81 0.95
C ALA A 78 7.13 -11.00 1.53
N PHE A 79 6.01 -10.93 0.81
CA PHE A 79 4.80 -10.31 1.32
C PHE A 79 4.22 -11.07 2.51
N SER A 80 4.12 -12.40 2.46
CA SER A 80 3.64 -13.20 3.59
C SER A 80 4.47 -12.95 4.85
N ALA A 81 5.79 -12.81 4.72
CA ALA A 81 6.66 -12.47 5.85
C ALA A 81 6.39 -11.07 6.43
N LEU A 82 6.07 -10.08 5.58
CA LEU A 82 5.63 -8.75 6.02
C LEU A 82 4.28 -8.80 6.72
N GLN A 83 3.32 -9.51 6.12
CA GLN A 83 1.96 -9.68 6.62
C GLN A 83 1.94 -10.30 8.02
N LEU A 84 2.82 -11.26 8.33
CA LEU A 84 2.86 -11.86 9.68
C LEU A 84 3.16 -10.83 10.77
N ILE A 85 4.07 -9.89 10.51
CA ILE A 85 4.41 -8.84 11.48
C ILE A 85 3.31 -7.79 11.51
N TRP A 86 2.91 -7.31 10.34
CA TRP A 86 1.94 -6.24 10.18
C TRP A 86 0.56 -6.66 10.71
N GLY A 87 0.05 -7.81 10.28
CA GLY A 87 -1.24 -8.36 10.68
C GLY A 87 -1.36 -8.57 12.18
N TYR A 88 -0.30 -9.07 12.83
CA TYR A 88 -0.27 -9.19 14.30
C TYR A 88 -0.42 -7.83 15.00
N LEU A 89 0.30 -6.80 14.51
CA LEU A 89 0.27 -5.48 15.14
C LEU A 89 -1.07 -4.78 15.03
N VAL A 90 -1.82 -4.97 13.94
CA VAL A 90 -3.08 -4.25 13.72
C VAL A 90 -4.29 -4.89 14.39
N ILE A 91 -4.18 -6.16 14.80
CA ILE A 91 -5.24 -6.91 15.49
C ILE A 91 -5.05 -6.91 17.01
N ASP A 92 -3.81 -6.84 17.50
CA ASP A 92 -3.52 -6.85 18.94
C ASP A 92 -3.86 -5.50 19.60
N SER A 93 -4.92 -5.47 20.40
CA SER A 93 -5.38 -4.27 21.12
C SER A 93 -4.38 -3.72 22.14
N SER A 94 -3.38 -4.51 22.56
CA SER A 94 -2.27 -4.01 23.39
C SER A 94 -1.30 -3.12 22.61
N LYS A 95 -1.37 -3.12 21.26
CA LYS A 95 -0.52 -2.32 20.37
C LYS A 95 -1.23 -1.04 19.97
N ASN A 96 -1.49 -0.15 20.93
CA ASN A 96 -2.29 1.07 20.74
C ASN A 96 -1.92 1.92 19.50
N SER A 97 -0.64 1.98 19.10
CA SER A 97 -0.21 2.74 17.92
C SER A 97 -0.58 2.10 16.58
N TYR A 98 -0.88 0.80 16.57
CA TYR A 98 -1.16 0.01 15.36
C TYR A 98 -2.55 -0.61 15.34
N PHE A 99 -3.19 -0.74 16.50
CA PHE A 99 -4.51 -1.35 16.59
C PHE A 99 -5.53 -0.64 15.70
N ASN A 100 -6.30 -1.43 14.93
CA ASN A 100 -7.27 -0.96 13.94
C ASN A 100 -6.70 -0.01 12.87
N LYS A 101 -5.40 -0.08 12.57
CA LYS A 101 -4.85 0.54 11.34
C LYS A 101 -5.13 -0.36 10.13
N CYS A 102 -4.77 0.12 8.94
CA CYS A 102 -4.90 -0.63 7.70
C CYS A 102 -4.34 -2.05 7.85
N LYS A 103 -5.10 -3.05 7.41
CA LYS A 103 -4.72 -4.47 7.47
C LYS A 103 -4.07 -4.93 6.15
N PRO A 104 -3.22 -5.97 6.19
CA PRO A 104 -2.77 -6.65 4.99
C PRO A 104 -3.96 -7.24 4.22
N LEU A 105 -3.99 -7.02 2.90
CA LEU A 105 -5.02 -7.50 1.99
C LEU A 105 -4.42 -8.52 1.01
N PHE A 106 -3.99 -9.67 1.54
CA PHE A 106 -3.36 -10.72 0.72
C PHE A 106 -4.38 -11.45 -0.14
N ASP A 107 -5.43 -11.97 0.49
CA ASP A 107 -6.43 -12.80 -0.18
C ASP A 107 -7.24 -11.97 -1.19
N GLU A 108 -7.45 -10.69 -0.90
CA GLU A 108 -8.23 -9.79 -1.74
C GLU A 108 -7.45 -9.28 -2.98
N LEU A 109 -6.12 -9.18 -2.89
CA LEU A 109 -5.31 -8.53 -3.94
C LEU A 109 -4.30 -9.45 -4.63
N LEU A 110 -3.63 -10.35 -3.89
CA LEU A 110 -2.48 -11.12 -4.39
C LEU A 110 -2.75 -12.59 -4.67
N ASN A 111 -3.91 -13.09 -4.28
CA ASN A 111 -4.30 -14.45 -4.65
C ASN A 111 -4.54 -14.60 -6.16
N TYR A 112 -4.39 -13.51 -6.93
CA TYR A 112 -4.59 -13.47 -8.37
C TYR A 112 -3.32 -12.98 -9.08
N ASP A 113 -2.95 -13.66 -10.16
CA ASP A 113 -1.77 -13.29 -10.97
C ASP A 113 -2.00 -12.02 -11.82
N ASP A 114 -3.23 -11.49 -11.83
CA ASP A 114 -3.62 -10.26 -12.54
C ASP A 114 -3.56 -9.00 -11.65
N TRP A 115 -2.93 -9.07 -10.47
CA TRP A 115 -2.88 -7.97 -9.50
C TRP A 115 -2.36 -6.64 -10.09
N GLU A 116 -1.44 -6.68 -11.06
CA GLU A 116 -0.94 -5.49 -11.76
C GLU A 116 -2.06 -4.77 -12.52
N LYS A 117 -2.88 -5.52 -13.26
CA LYS A 117 -4.04 -4.96 -13.99
C LYS A 117 -5.10 -4.44 -13.03
N ARG A 118 -5.30 -5.10 -11.89
CA ARG A 118 -6.22 -4.64 -10.84
C ARG A 118 -5.73 -3.34 -10.20
N LYS A 119 -4.42 -3.22 -9.98
CA LYS A 119 -3.79 -1.97 -9.53
C LYS A 119 -4.00 -0.87 -10.56
N GLU A 120 -3.70 -1.12 -11.84
CA GLU A 120 -3.90 -0.13 -12.91
C GLU A 120 -5.35 0.35 -13.00
N LEU A 121 -6.31 -0.58 -12.95
CA LEU A 121 -7.72 -0.24 -12.93
C LEU A 121 -8.11 0.57 -11.69
N TYR A 122 -7.60 0.18 -10.52
CA TYR A 122 -7.86 0.89 -9.27
C TYR A 122 -7.28 2.31 -9.31
N ASP A 123 -6.03 2.47 -9.74
CA ASP A 123 -5.36 3.76 -9.89
C ASP A 123 -6.12 4.64 -10.92
N TYR A 124 -6.60 4.06 -12.03
CA TYR A 124 -7.46 4.75 -12.99
C TYR A 124 -8.74 5.27 -12.34
N CYS A 125 -9.49 4.41 -11.62
CA CYS A 125 -10.72 4.81 -10.95
C CYS A 125 -10.50 5.93 -9.94
N ILE A 126 -9.47 5.82 -9.09
CA ILE A 126 -9.15 6.87 -8.10
C ILE A 126 -8.75 8.18 -8.78
N ASN A 127 -7.92 8.12 -9.82
CA ASN A 127 -7.52 9.31 -10.55
C ASN A 127 -8.71 9.95 -11.27
N TYR A 128 -9.60 9.16 -11.87
CA TYR A 128 -10.81 9.64 -12.50
C TYR A 128 -11.73 10.35 -11.49
N ASP A 129 -11.99 9.74 -10.33
CA ASP A 129 -12.81 10.34 -9.28
C ASP A 129 -12.22 11.67 -8.77
N LEU A 130 -10.90 11.74 -8.61
CA LEU A 130 -10.22 12.96 -8.17
C LEU A 130 -10.21 14.05 -9.27
N ILE A 131 -9.90 13.65 -10.51
CA ILE A 131 -9.85 14.56 -11.67
C ILE A 131 -11.24 15.11 -11.94
N SER A 132 -12.27 14.28 -12.03
CA SER A 132 -13.65 14.72 -12.30
C SER A 132 -14.15 15.78 -11.32
N LEU A 133 -13.84 15.63 -10.02
CA LEU A 133 -14.18 16.62 -8.99
C LEU A 133 -13.44 17.95 -9.15
N THR A 134 -12.25 17.93 -9.73
CA THR A 134 -11.38 19.10 -9.86
C THR A 134 -11.47 19.76 -11.24
N CYS A 135 -11.98 19.06 -12.26
CA CYS A 135 -12.19 19.53 -13.63
C CYS A 135 -12.86 20.92 -13.74
N PRO A 136 -13.90 21.27 -12.96
CA PRO A 136 -14.54 22.58 -13.05
C PRO A 136 -13.64 23.77 -12.65
N TYR A 137 -12.49 23.51 -12.03
CA TYR A 137 -11.60 24.53 -11.46
C TYR A 137 -10.31 24.75 -12.26
N PHE A 138 -10.15 24.06 -13.40
CA PHE A 138 -8.96 24.20 -14.26
C PHE A 138 -9.26 25.03 -15.51
N ASP A 139 -8.19 25.52 -16.15
CA ASP A 139 -8.24 26.21 -17.43
C ASP A 139 -9.01 25.42 -18.50
N GLU A 140 -9.56 26.14 -19.49
CA GLU A 140 -10.43 25.65 -20.55
C GLU A 140 -9.90 24.36 -21.23
N LYS A 141 -8.59 24.29 -21.44
CA LYS A 141 -7.91 23.13 -22.06
C LYS A 141 -7.96 21.86 -21.18
N CYS A 142 -7.98 22.01 -19.86
CA CYS A 142 -8.10 20.89 -18.93
C CYS A 142 -9.54 20.38 -18.87
N VAL A 143 -10.51 21.29 -18.97
CA VAL A 143 -11.93 20.93 -19.12
C VAL A 143 -12.15 20.08 -20.39
N GLU A 144 -11.50 20.43 -21.50
CA GLU A 144 -11.55 19.62 -22.74
C GLU A 144 -10.98 18.21 -22.54
N TYR A 145 -9.83 18.07 -21.88
CA TYR A 145 -9.26 16.74 -21.57
C TYR A 145 -10.16 15.92 -20.63
N CYS A 146 -10.78 16.57 -19.64
CA CYS A 146 -11.75 15.92 -18.76
C CYS A 146 -12.96 15.38 -19.54
N GLN A 147 -13.54 16.18 -20.42
CA GLN A 147 -14.67 15.76 -21.26
C GLN A 147 -14.32 14.59 -22.20
N TYR A 148 -13.06 14.49 -22.63
CA TYR A 148 -12.60 13.33 -23.40
C TYR A 148 -12.55 12.05 -22.55
N ILE A 149 -12.01 12.16 -21.32
CA ILE A 149 -11.92 11.04 -20.39
C ILE A 149 -13.32 10.56 -19.96
N GLU A 150 -14.27 11.48 -19.68
CA GLU A 150 -15.65 11.12 -19.31
C GLU A 150 -16.45 10.42 -20.43
N LYS A 151 -16.08 10.64 -21.70
CA LYS A 151 -16.76 10.06 -22.87
C LYS A 151 -16.20 8.71 -23.32
N THR A 152 -15.11 8.25 -22.71
CA THR A 152 -14.41 6.99 -23.05
C THR A 152 -14.86 5.86 -22.13
#